data_AF-A0A2E8H882-F1
#
_entry.id   AF-A0A2E8H882-F1
#
_cell.length_a   1.000
_cell.length_b   1.000
_cell.length_c   1.000
_cell.angle_alpha   90.00
_cell.angle_beta   90.00
_cell.angle_gamma   90.00
#
_symmetry.space_group_name_H-M   'P 1'
#
loop_
_entity.id
_entity.type
_entity.pdbx_description
1 polymer ?
#
loop_
_entity_poly.entity_id
_entity_poly.type
_entity_poly.pdbx_seq_one_letter_code
_entity_poly.pdbx_strand_id
1 'polypeptide(L)'
;MATDRLLRQRCQALSETELVRNLTVDRNDNSSAFVHEAEAELERRDTSLAACIDRVTVRAGSTREGETRIADAVALVSDRVPRRAVASFTHRLGETLVLQREGWGWVLHLYTDDHYGLSYLLDDTTTTRLVLEHFLRLQPWREAAGEGHHLDDWQTLTASGDAAGILALSDRLAAAHVPHVVRPALFTPPGDESVALLVPGAQKALALEVAGIGAAPVRRLHEQARDRDEAGDAIGELAVYDQLAETDGANHAVHYNRGVVLLELGRHEEAAAAFMSAVAGGLARVKPDLSLGGGPTGGGLMGLVGVGARLLGRAISPPQGPSYPDWFDDVELRLLALLERLGSRVDLLHSLASLARIKGDTHTAIERYRAILGVAPDDEVAGFQLQYLAAARD
;
A
#
# COMPACT_ATOMS: atom_id res chain seq x y z
N MET A 1 -29.96 -57.84 18.76
CA MET A 1 -30.67 -57.63 20.05
C MET A 1 -29.87 -56.74 21.02
N ALA A 2 -28.76 -57.19 21.62
CA ALA A 2 -27.99 -56.35 22.55
C ALA A 2 -27.21 -55.21 21.85
N THR A 3 -26.59 -55.51 20.71
CA THR A 3 -25.85 -54.54 19.88
C THR A 3 -26.77 -53.46 19.29
N ASP A 4 -27.94 -53.84 18.78
CA ASP A 4 -28.93 -52.89 18.23
C ASP A 4 -29.47 -51.93 19.30
N ARG A 5 -29.66 -52.43 20.53
CA ARG A 5 -30.09 -51.60 21.66
C ARG A 5 -29.01 -50.58 22.04
N LEU A 6 -27.75 -50.98 22.01
CA LEU A 6 -26.62 -50.09 22.32
C LEU A 6 -26.45 -49.00 21.25
N LEU A 7 -26.56 -49.35 19.97
CA LEU A 7 -26.52 -48.39 18.85
C LEU A 7 -27.66 -47.37 18.92
N ARG A 8 -28.87 -47.83 19.24
CA ARG A 8 -30.03 -46.95 19.44
C ARG A 8 -29.82 -45.95 20.58
N GLN A 9 -29.36 -46.42 21.73
CA GLN A 9 -29.07 -45.54 22.87
C GLN A 9 -27.97 -44.51 22.54
N ARG A 10 -26.95 -44.94 21.79
CA ARG A 10 -25.89 -44.03 21.31
C ARG A 10 -26.46 -42.95 20.39
N CYS A 11 -27.24 -43.31 19.36
CA CYS A 11 -27.81 -42.33 18.42
C CYS A 11 -28.79 -41.38 19.12
N GLN A 12 -29.59 -41.88 20.05
CA GLN A 12 -30.53 -41.06 20.84
C GLN A 12 -29.81 -39.99 21.69
N ALA A 13 -28.61 -40.28 22.18
CA ALA A 13 -27.82 -39.34 22.97
C ALA A 13 -27.15 -38.23 22.13
N LEU A 14 -27.04 -38.41 20.81
CA LEU A 14 -26.43 -37.43 19.91
C LEU A 14 -27.40 -36.27 19.63
N SER A 15 -26.86 -35.06 19.62
CA SER A 15 -27.53 -33.86 19.09
C SER A 15 -27.80 -34.00 17.60
N GLU A 16 -28.69 -33.17 17.06
CA GLU A 16 -28.95 -33.13 15.62
C GLU A 16 -27.68 -32.80 14.81
N THR A 17 -26.86 -31.87 15.29
CA THR A 17 -25.58 -31.51 14.65
C THR A 17 -24.60 -32.69 14.63
N GLU A 18 -24.51 -33.46 15.71
CA GLU A 18 -23.67 -34.66 15.75
C GLU A 18 -24.20 -35.75 14.82
N LEU A 19 -25.52 -35.95 14.73
CA LEU A 19 -26.12 -36.86 13.75
C LEU A 19 -25.79 -36.44 12.32
N VAL A 20 -25.95 -35.15 11.99
CA VAL A 20 -25.60 -34.62 10.66
C VAL A 20 -24.12 -34.86 10.35
N ARG A 21 -23.20 -34.53 11.27
CA ARG A 21 -21.76 -34.75 11.06
C ARG A 21 -21.45 -36.22 10.78
N ASN A 22 -21.97 -37.13 11.60
CA ASN A 22 -21.72 -38.56 11.44
C ASN A 22 -22.34 -39.15 10.15
N LEU A 23 -23.43 -38.57 9.65
CA LEU A 23 -24.11 -39.00 8.42
C LEU A 23 -23.52 -38.36 7.15
N THR A 24 -22.62 -37.38 7.28
CA THR A 24 -22.01 -36.63 6.18
C THR A 24 -20.48 -36.75 6.20
N VAL A 25 -19.80 -35.86 6.93
CA VAL A 25 -18.34 -35.75 6.98
C VAL A 25 -17.69 -37.04 7.44
N ASP A 26 -18.20 -37.63 8.53
CA ASP A 26 -17.61 -38.84 9.13
C ASP A 26 -18.32 -40.12 8.65
N ARG A 27 -19.12 -40.04 7.57
CA ARG A 27 -19.96 -41.18 7.11
C ARG A 27 -19.12 -42.41 6.80
N ASN A 28 -17.94 -42.23 6.20
CA ASN A 28 -17.05 -43.31 5.80
C ASN A 28 -16.34 -43.97 7.00
N ASP A 29 -16.24 -43.28 8.13
CA ASP A 29 -15.64 -43.80 9.36
C ASP A 29 -16.66 -44.61 10.20
N ASN A 30 -17.94 -44.53 9.83
CA ASN A 30 -19.04 -45.15 10.53
C ASN A 30 -19.49 -46.47 9.88
N SER A 31 -19.93 -47.42 10.70
CA SER A 31 -20.48 -48.69 10.19
C SER A 31 -21.86 -48.47 9.56
N SER A 32 -22.21 -49.30 8.57
CA SER A 32 -23.53 -49.24 7.92
C SER A 32 -24.70 -49.39 8.91
N ALA A 33 -24.53 -50.21 9.96
CA ALA A 33 -25.52 -50.37 11.02
C ALA A 33 -25.71 -49.10 11.86
N PHE A 34 -24.62 -48.36 12.14
CA PHE A 34 -24.72 -47.07 12.83
C PHE A 34 -25.40 -46.02 11.94
N VAL A 35 -25.00 -45.92 10.66
CA VAL A 35 -25.58 -44.98 9.69
C VAL A 35 -27.09 -45.18 9.59
N HIS A 36 -27.55 -46.43 9.47
CA HIS A 36 -28.97 -46.74 9.39
C HIS A 36 -29.75 -46.35 10.67
N GLU A 37 -29.22 -46.63 11.86
CA GLU A 37 -29.89 -46.26 13.12
C GLU A 37 -29.85 -44.75 13.36
N ALA A 38 -28.82 -44.04 12.91
CA ALA A 38 -28.73 -42.58 12.97
C ALA A 38 -29.75 -41.91 12.03
N GLU A 39 -29.96 -42.44 10.82
CA GLU A 39 -31.03 -41.99 9.91
C GLU A 39 -32.42 -42.25 10.54
N ALA A 40 -32.65 -43.44 11.10
CA ALA A 40 -33.90 -43.77 11.80
C ALA A 40 -34.13 -42.89 13.05
N GLU A 41 -33.07 -42.45 13.73
CA GLU A 41 -33.20 -41.52 14.85
C GLU A 41 -33.65 -40.12 14.40
N LEU A 42 -33.20 -39.63 13.25
CA LEU A 42 -33.71 -38.38 12.68
C LEU A 42 -35.20 -38.51 12.32
N GLU A 43 -35.62 -39.63 11.73
CA GLU A 43 -37.04 -39.89 11.45
C GLU A 43 -37.88 -39.93 12.73
N ARG A 44 -37.37 -40.54 13.81
CA ARG A 44 -38.03 -40.52 15.13
C ARG A 44 -38.16 -39.11 15.72
N ARG A 45 -37.30 -38.18 15.32
CA ARG A 45 -37.35 -36.76 15.68
C ARG A 45 -38.19 -35.92 14.72
N ASP A 46 -38.93 -36.56 13.80
CA ASP A 46 -39.78 -35.91 12.79
C ASP A 46 -38.97 -34.97 11.86
N THR A 47 -37.74 -35.36 11.55
CA THR A 47 -36.86 -34.63 10.62
C THR A 47 -36.14 -35.59 9.67
N SER A 48 -35.40 -35.04 8.72
CA SER A 48 -34.55 -35.80 7.80
C SER A 48 -33.18 -35.15 7.68
N LEU A 49 -32.18 -35.93 7.27
CA LEU A 49 -30.83 -35.40 7.01
C LEU A 49 -30.86 -34.20 6.05
N ALA A 50 -31.65 -34.30 4.98
CA ALA A 50 -31.79 -33.22 4.00
C ALA A 50 -32.43 -31.96 4.60
N ALA A 51 -33.45 -32.09 5.45
CA ALA A 51 -34.09 -30.96 6.12
C ALA A 51 -33.16 -30.28 7.14
N CYS A 52 -32.33 -31.06 7.84
CA CYS A 52 -31.31 -30.53 8.75
C CYS A 52 -30.22 -29.75 8.00
N ILE A 53 -29.79 -30.25 6.83
CA ILE A 53 -28.76 -29.60 6.00
C ILE A 53 -29.30 -28.34 5.32
N ASP A 54 -30.58 -28.32 4.90
CA ASP A 54 -31.15 -27.18 4.16
C ASP A 54 -31.24 -25.89 4.98
N ARG A 55 -31.12 -25.97 6.31
CA ARG A 55 -31.14 -24.80 7.21
C ARG A 55 -29.74 -24.22 7.39
N VAL A 56 -29.55 -23.00 6.89
CA VAL A 56 -28.25 -22.29 6.90
C VAL A 56 -28.41 -20.88 7.44
N THR A 57 -27.36 -20.36 8.07
CA THR A 57 -27.34 -18.98 8.58
C THR A 57 -26.68 -18.07 7.56
N VAL A 58 -27.33 -16.95 7.25
CA VAL A 58 -26.78 -15.92 6.35
C VAL A 58 -26.70 -14.60 7.07
N ARG A 59 -25.56 -13.92 6.93
CA ARG A 59 -25.40 -12.52 7.33
C ARG A 59 -24.96 -11.69 6.12
N ALA A 60 -25.80 -10.76 5.67
CA ALA A 60 -25.52 -9.89 4.53
C ALA A 60 -25.80 -8.42 4.88
N GLY A 61 -24.78 -7.57 4.77
CA GLY A 61 -24.87 -6.16 5.20
C GLY A 61 -25.17 -6.02 6.70
N SER A 62 -25.70 -4.86 7.10
CA SER A 62 -25.96 -4.51 8.52
C SER A 62 -27.32 -4.95 9.06
N THR A 63 -28.19 -5.52 8.22
CA THR A 63 -29.62 -5.70 8.55
C THR A 63 -30.19 -7.09 8.27
N ARG A 64 -29.53 -7.92 7.47
CA ARG A 64 -29.98 -9.29 7.21
C ARG A 64 -29.09 -10.27 7.94
N GLU A 65 -29.55 -10.69 9.11
CA GLU A 65 -29.03 -11.84 9.84
C GLU A 65 -30.20 -12.78 10.13
N GLY A 66 -30.09 -14.04 9.72
CA GLY A 66 -31.13 -15.02 9.97
C GLY A 66 -30.86 -16.36 9.32
N GLU A 67 -31.66 -17.35 9.74
CA GLU A 67 -31.66 -18.67 9.14
C GLU A 67 -32.57 -18.70 7.91
N THR A 68 -32.13 -19.39 6.86
CA THR A 68 -32.84 -19.51 5.58
C THR A 68 -32.57 -20.87 4.94
N ARG A 69 -33.24 -21.14 3.81
CA ARG A 69 -32.98 -22.34 2.99
C ARG A 69 -31.77 -22.14 2.08
N ILE A 70 -31.10 -23.23 1.70
CA ILE A 70 -29.92 -23.20 0.80
C ILE A 70 -30.26 -22.50 -0.52
N ALA A 71 -31.41 -22.80 -1.11
CA ALA A 71 -31.83 -22.19 -2.39
C ALA A 71 -31.90 -20.66 -2.31
N ASP A 72 -32.47 -20.13 -1.21
CA ASP A 72 -32.60 -18.69 -0.99
C ASP A 72 -31.24 -18.04 -0.69
N ALA A 73 -30.37 -18.75 0.05
CA ALA A 73 -29.00 -18.30 0.32
C ALA A 73 -28.19 -18.17 -0.98
N VAL A 74 -28.21 -19.20 -1.82
CA VAL A 74 -27.48 -19.21 -3.11
C VAL A 74 -28.01 -18.14 -4.06
N ALA A 75 -29.32 -17.84 -4.03
CA ALA A 75 -29.92 -16.79 -4.85
C ALA A 75 -29.39 -15.38 -4.55
N LEU A 76 -28.82 -15.14 -3.36
CA LEU A 76 -28.20 -13.85 -3.00
C LEU A 76 -26.92 -13.57 -3.80
N VAL A 77 -26.21 -14.60 -4.24
CA VAL A 77 -25.01 -14.45 -5.07
C VAL A 77 -25.46 -14.14 -6.50
N SER A 78 -25.21 -12.92 -6.98
CA SER A 78 -25.55 -12.53 -8.35
C SER A 78 -24.68 -11.37 -8.84
N ASP A 79 -24.62 -11.15 -10.16
CA ASP A 79 -23.86 -10.04 -10.75
C ASP A 79 -24.41 -8.64 -10.38
N ARG A 80 -25.62 -8.59 -9.80
CA ARG A 80 -26.24 -7.36 -9.30
C ARG A 80 -25.70 -6.93 -7.94
N VAL A 81 -24.97 -7.80 -7.26
CA VAL A 81 -24.35 -7.47 -5.97
C VAL A 81 -23.29 -6.39 -6.19
N PRO A 82 -23.29 -5.29 -5.42
CA PRO A 82 -22.30 -4.24 -5.57
C PRO A 82 -20.88 -4.75 -5.30
N ARG A 83 -19.89 -4.16 -5.99
CA ARG A 83 -18.46 -4.41 -5.72
C ARG A 83 -18.15 -4.11 -4.24
N ARG A 84 -17.28 -4.93 -3.65
CA ARG A 84 -16.88 -4.95 -2.22
C ARG A 84 -18.01 -5.29 -1.25
N ALA A 85 -19.21 -5.63 -1.71
CA ALA A 85 -20.23 -6.16 -0.80
C ALA A 85 -19.79 -7.53 -0.29
N VAL A 86 -20.07 -7.77 0.99
CA VAL A 86 -19.70 -9.00 1.70
C VAL A 86 -20.94 -9.65 2.30
N ALA A 87 -21.01 -10.97 2.24
CA ALA A 87 -22.00 -11.78 2.94
C ALA A 87 -21.35 -13.06 3.48
N SER A 88 -21.75 -13.49 4.68
CA SER A 88 -21.32 -14.75 5.28
C SER A 88 -22.42 -15.78 5.25
N PHE A 89 -22.03 -17.03 4.99
CA PHE A 89 -22.91 -18.18 4.84
C PHE A 89 -22.37 -19.32 5.71
N THR A 90 -23.11 -19.68 6.74
CA THR A 90 -22.71 -20.69 7.73
C THR A 90 -23.60 -21.91 7.57
N HIS A 91 -23.01 -23.07 7.31
CA HIS A 91 -23.74 -24.32 7.21
C HIS A 91 -23.99 -24.95 8.59
N ARG A 92 -24.76 -26.04 8.65
CA ARG A 92 -25.21 -26.67 9.90
C ARG A 92 -24.09 -27.11 10.85
N LEU A 93 -22.89 -27.41 10.35
CA LEU A 93 -21.73 -27.83 11.16
C LEU A 93 -20.85 -26.66 11.65
N GLY A 94 -21.25 -25.40 11.45
CA GLY A 94 -20.59 -24.21 12.01
C GLY A 94 -19.50 -23.56 11.15
N GLU A 95 -18.93 -24.24 10.16
CA GLU A 95 -18.03 -23.57 9.20
C GLU A 95 -18.78 -22.53 8.36
N THR A 96 -18.05 -21.47 8.00
CA THR A 96 -18.60 -20.29 7.33
C THR A 96 -17.79 -19.96 6.09
N LEU A 97 -18.48 -19.71 4.97
CA LEU A 97 -17.91 -19.05 3.81
C LEU A 97 -18.32 -17.58 3.80
N VAL A 98 -17.34 -16.69 3.77
CA VAL A 98 -17.54 -15.26 3.56
C VAL A 98 -17.26 -14.93 2.10
N LEU A 99 -18.29 -14.52 1.37
CA LEU A 99 -18.20 -14.14 -0.04
C LEU A 99 -18.06 -12.63 -0.16
N GLN A 100 -17.05 -12.20 -0.91
CA GLN A 100 -16.82 -10.83 -1.32
C GLN A 100 -16.98 -10.70 -2.83
N ARG A 101 -17.75 -9.70 -3.27
CA ARG A 101 -17.86 -9.36 -4.69
C ARG A 101 -16.70 -8.48 -5.13
N GLU A 102 -15.93 -8.92 -6.12
CA GLU A 102 -14.87 -8.14 -6.76
C GLU A 102 -15.30 -7.53 -8.10
N GLY A 103 -14.47 -6.70 -8.70
CA GLY A 103 -14.71 -6.18 -10.05
C GLY A 103 -14.65 -7.25 -11.14
N TRP A 104 -13.79 -8.25 -10.94
CA TRP A 104 -13.50 -9.36 -11.86
C TRP A 104 -14.22 -10.66 -11.52
N GLY A 105 -14.76 -10.81 -10.30
CA GLY A 105 -15.32 -12.08 -9.85
C GLY A 105 -15.75 -12.08 -8.38
N TRP A 106 -15.48 -13.17 -7.69
CA TRP A 106 -15.79 -13.41 -6.29
C TRP A 106 -14.57 -13.93 -5.54
N VAL A 107 -14.45 -13.51 -4.28
CA VAL A 107 -13.47 -14.06 -3.35
C VAL A 107 -14.24 -14.74 -2.22
N LEU A 108 -13.92 -16.01 -1.96
CA LEU A 108 -14.56 -16.84 -0.96
C LEU A 108 -13.55 -17.10 0.16
N HIS A 109 -13.80 -16.61 1.36
CA HIS A 109 -12.95 -16.83 2.52
C HIS A 109 -13.57 -17.89 3.42
N LEU A 110 -12.84 -18.97 3.68
CA LEU A 110 -13.27 -20.04 4.58
C LEU A 110 -12.88 -19.72 6.03
N TYR A 111 -13.86 -19.85 6.92
CA TYR A 111 -13.69 -19.74 8.36
C TYR A 111 -14.21 -20.99 9.05
N THR A 112 -13.43 -21.47 10.01
CA THR A 112 -13.85 -22.50 10.97
C THR A 112 -13.84 -21.83 12.34
N ASP A 113 -15.02 -21.67 12.93
CA ASP A 113 -15.22 -20.79 14.09
C ASP A 113 -14.72 -19.36 13.79
N ASP A 114 -13.84 -18.82 14.63
CA ASP A 114 -13.22 -17.50 14.45
C ASP A 114 -11.87 -17.55 13.70
N HIS A 115 -11.48 -18.71 13.17
CA HIS A 115 -10.19 -18.89 12.51
C HIS A 115 -10.32 -18.80 11.00
N TYR A 116 -9.56 -17.87 10.41
CA TYR A 116 -9.37 -17.78 8.96
C TYR A 116 -8.58 -18.98 8.45
N GLY A 117 -9.07 -19.59 7.36
CA GLY A 117 -8.43 -20.68 6.65
C GLY A 117 -7.84 -20.23 5.30
N LEU A 118 -8.48 -20.66 4.21
CA LEU A 118 -8.07 -20.37 2.84
C LEU A 118 -9.08 -19.47 2.14
N SER A 119 -8.59 -18.71 1.16
CA SER A 119 -9.40 -17.93 0.23
C SER A 119 -9.37 -18.52 -1.17
N TYR A 120 -10.49 -18.48 -1.87
CA TYR A 120 -10.63 -18.98 -3.24
C TYR A 120 -11.08 -17.83 -4.15
N LEU A 121 -10.46 -17.71 -5.32
CA LEU A 121 -10.73 -16.66 -6.30
C LEU A 121 -11.50 -17.28 -7.47
N LEU A 122 -12.72 -16.80 -7.72
CA LEU A 122 -13.62 -17.35 -8.74
C LEU A 122 -14.05 -16.24 -9.71
N ASP A 123 -13.78 -16.41 -11.00
CA ASP A 123 -13.99 -15.36 -12.00
C ASP A 123 -15.46 -15.19 -12.44
N ASP A 124 -16.34 -16.12 -12.05
CA ASP A 124 -17.74 -16.09 -12.48
C ASP A 124 -18.75 -16.48 -11.38
N THR A 125 -19.95 -15.91 -11.52
CA THR A 125 -21.06 -16.08 -10.57
C THR A 125 -21.66 -17.49 -10.61
N THR A 126 -21.56 -18.21 -11.73
CA THR A 126 -22.15 -19.55 -11.87
C THR A 126 -21.35 -20.57 -11.06
N THR A 127 -20.03 -20.59 -11.23
CA THR A 127 -19.12 -21.42 -10.43
C THR A 127 -19.22 -21.05 -8.95
N THR A 128 -19.32 -19.76 -8.63
CA THR A 128 -19.51 -19.32 -7.24
C THR A 128 -20.76 -19.89 -6.59
N ARG A 129 -21.90 -19.88 -7.31
CA ARG A 129 -23.15 -20.47 -6.81
C ARG A 129 -23.03 -21.98 -6.59
N LEU A 130 -22.38 -22.68 -7.53
CA LEU A 130 -22.16 -24.12 -7.43
C LEU A 130 -21.28 -24.47 -6.22
N VAL A 131 -20.17 -23.75 -6.03
CA VAL A 131 -19.28 -23.94 -4.87
C VAL A 131 -20.01 -23.66 -3.57
N LEU A 132 -20.75 -22.55 -3.49
CA LEU A 132 -21.54 -22.21 -2.30
C LEU A 132 -22.60 -23.27 -2.02
N GLU A 133 -23.34 -23.73 -3.02
CA GLU A 133 -24.36 -24.77 -2.84
C GLU A 133 -23.74 -26.07 -2.33
N HIS A 134 -22.65 -26.54 -2.94
CA HIS A 134 -21.96 -27.75 -2.50
C HIS A 134 -21.43 -27.61 -1.07
N PHE A 135 -20.83 -26.47 -0.73
CA PHE A 135 -20.37 -26.17 0.63
C PHE A 135 -21.53 -26.26 1.64
N LEU A 136 -22.64 -25.57 1.36
CA LEU A 136 -23.81 -25.57 2.25
C LEU A 136 -24.46 -26.94 2.38
N ARG A 137 -24.38 -27.77 1.32
CA ARG A 137 -24.86 -29.16 1.31
C ARG A 137 -23.90 -30.17 1.94
N LEU A 138 -22.75 -29.74 2.48
CA LEU A 138 -21.70 -30.61 3.01
C LEU A 138 -21.17 -31.62 1.97
N GLN A 139 -21.11 -31.18 0.71
CA GLN A 139 -20.60 -31.97 -0.42
C GLN A 139 -19.17 -31.53 -0.80
N PRO A 140 -18.41 -32.35 -1.54
CA PRO A 140 -17.12 -31.92 -2.08
C PRO A 140 -17.28 -30.68 -2.97
N TRP A 141 -16.52 -29.62 -2.68
CA TRP A 141 -16.58 -28.33 -3.37
C TRP A 141 -15.20 -27.76 -3.73
N ARG A 142 -14.13 -28.18 -3.04
CA ARG A 142 -12.79 -27.59 -3.18
C ARG A 142 -12.20 -27.74 -4.58
N GLU A 143 -12.48 -28.86 -5.25
CA GLU A 143 -12.05 -29.07 -6.64
C GLU A 143 -12.67 -28.03 -7.59
N ALA A 144 -13.96 -27.71 -7.41
CA ALA A 144 -14.65 -26.70 -8.19
C ALA A 144 -14.24 -25.26 -7.83
N ALA A 145 -13.75 -25.04 -6.60
CA ALA A 145 -13.27 -23.73 -6.15
C ALA A 145 -11.84 -23.41 -6.62
N GLY A 146 -11.08 -24.42 -7.08
CA GLY A 146 -9.72 -24.25 -7.56
C GLY A 146 -8.69 -24.12 -6.43
N GLU A 147 -7.61 -23.38 -6.71
CA GLU A 147 -6.50 -23.20 -5.78
C GLU A 147 -6.92 -22.35 -4.57
N GLY A 148 -6.56 -22.80 -3.37
CA GLY A 148 -6.76 -22.04 -2.14
C GLY A 148 -5.53 -21.21 -1.81
N HIS A 149 -5.75 -19.97 -1.37
CA HIS A 149 -4.70 -19.00 -1.06
C HIS A 149 -4.75 -18.55 0.40
N HIS A 150 -3.59 -18.44 1.04
CA HIS A 150 -3.45 -17.73 2.31
C HIS A 150 -3.20 -16.24 2.04
N LEU A 151 -4.25 -15.41 2.16
CA LEU A 151 -4.13 -13.98 1.87
C LEU A 151 -3.26 -13.22 2.88
N ASP A 152 -2.97 -13.79 4.04
CA ASP A 152 -2.00 -13.23 5.01
C ASP A 152 -0.57 -13.21 4.45
N ASP A 153 -0.26 -14.10 3.50
CA ASP A 153 1.03 -14.13 2.80
C ASP A 153 1.10 -13.12 1.63
N TRP A 154 -0.03 -12.48 1.29
CA TRP A 154 -0.09 -11.52 0.20
C TRP A 154 0.38 -10.16 0.66
N GLN A 155 0.96 -9.41 -0.27
CA GLN A 155 1.57 -8.12 0.03
C GLN A 155 0.66 -6.98 -0.41
N THR A 156 0.64 -5.91 0.39
CA THR A 156 0.04 -4.64 -0.03
C THR A 156 0.81 -4.08 -1.23
N LEU A 157 0.07 -3.84 -2.32
CA LEU A 157 0.53 -3.11 -3.49
C LEU A 157 0.45 -1.60 -3.24
N THR A 158 -0.71 -1.13 -2.77
CA THR A 158 -0.98 0.25 -2.36
C THR A 158 -2.19 0.32 -1.43
N ALA A 159 -2.32 1.40 -0.67
CA ALA A 159 -3.49 1.71 0.16
C ALA A 159 -3.79 3.21 0.07
N SER A 160 -5.07 3.59 -0.04
CA SER A 160 -5.50 4.98 -0.19
C SER A 160 -6.92 5.18 0.33
N GLY A 161 -7.24 6.39 0.83
CA GLY A 161 -8.61 6.81 1.11
C GLY A 161 -9.46 7.00 -0.15
N ASP A 162 -8.84 7.11 -1.32
CA ASP A 162 -9.54 7.13 -2.61
C ASP A 162 -9.90 5.70 -3.06
N ALA A 163 -11.07 5.24 -2.63
CA ALA A 163 -11.61 3.94 -3.03
C ALA A 163 -11.80 3.81 -4.56
N ALA A 164 -12.11 4.90 -5.26
CA ALA A 164 -12.32 4.86 -6.71
C ALA A 164 -11.01 4.61 -7.45
N GLY A 165 -9.92 5.26 -7.03
CA GLY A 165 -8.57 5.02 -7.55
C GLY A 165 -8.10 3.58 -7.34
N ILE A 166 -8.36 3.00 -6.16
CA ILE A 166 -8.03 1.59 -5.88
C ILE A 166 -8.83 0.63 -6.76
N LEU A 167 -10.11 0.89 -6.99
CA LEU A 167 -10.94 0.07 -7.88
C LEU A 167 -10.49 0.16 -9.35
N ALA A 168 -10.08 1.35 -9.81
CA ALA A 168 -9.50 1.52 -11.14
C ALA A 168 -8.18 0.75 -11.32
N LEU A 169 -7.35 0.68 -10.26
CA LEU A 169 -6.16 -0.15 -10.22
C LEU A 169 -6.50 -1.64 -10.30
N SER A 170 -7.50 -2.09 -9.53
CA SER A 170 -8.02 -3.46 -9.58
C SER A 170 -8.49 -3.84 -10.99
N ASP A 171 -9.26 -2.97 -11.65
CA ASP A 171 -9.72 -3.22 -13.02
C ASP A 171 -8.54 -3.38 -14.02
N ARG A 172 -7.45 -2.62 -13.85
CA ARG A 172 -6.23 -2.77 -14.66
C ARG A 172 -5.51 -4.10 -14.41
N LEU A 173 -5.36 -4.48 -13.14
CA LEU A 173 -4.75 -5.77 -12.79
C LEU A 173 -5.59 -6.95 -13.31
N ALA A 174 -6.91 -6.85 -13.24
CA ALA A 174 -7.83 -7.83 -13.81
C ALA A 174 -7.63 -7.98 -15.32
N ALA A 175 -7.57 -6.87 -16.06
CA ALA A 175 -7.33 -6.90 -17.51
C ALA A 175 -5.98 -7.55 -17.88
N ALA A 176 -4.98 -7.43 -17.00
CA ALA A 176 -3.68 -8.06 -17.14
C ALA A 176 -3.59 -9.49 -16.56
N HIS A 177 -4.70 -10.04 -16.06
CA HIS A 177 -4.76 -11.37 -15.42
C HIS A 177 -3.78 -11.52 -14.24
N VAL A 178 -3.55 -10.44 -13.49
CA VAL A 178 -2.76 -10.45 -12.26
C VAL A 178 -3.70 -10.75 -11.10
N PRO A 179 -3.54 -11.88 -10.36
CA PRO A 179 -4.32 -12.17 -9.18
C PRO A 179 -4.16 -11.06 -8.14
N HIS A 180 -5.28 -10.55 -7.65
CA HIS A 180 -5.32 -9.47 -6.67
C HIS A 180 -6.64 -9.51 -5.91
N VAL A 181 -6.65 -8.96 -4.70
CA VAL A 181 -7.86 -8.82 -3.89
C VAL A 181 -7.90 -7.41 -3.31
N VAL A 182 -9.06 -6.77 -3.33
CA VAL A 182 -9.27 -5.52 -2.60
C VAL A 182 -9.59 -5.89 -1.16
N ARG A 183 -8.81 -5.41 -0.19
CA ARG A 183 -8.97 -5.82 1.20
C ARG A 183 -10.42 -5.59 1.68
N PRO A 184 -11.08 -6.60 2.27
CA PRO A 184 -12.43 -6.46 2.79
C PRO A 184 -12.49 -5.39 3.88
N ALA A 185 -13.59 -4.63 3.93
CA ALA A 185 -13.83 -3.61 4.96
C ALA A 185 -13.87 -4.17 6.40
N LEU A 186 -14.11 -5.48 6.55
CA LEU A 186 -14.07 -6.19 7.84
C LEU A 186 -12.69 -6.14 8.53
N PHE A 187 -11.62 -5.87 7.78
CA PHE A 187 -10.25 -5.76 8.29
C PHE A 187 -9.75 -4.32 8.35
N THR A 188 -10.63 -3.35 8.10
CA THR A 188 -10.30 -1.93 8.21
C THR A 188 -10.65 -1.46 9.63
N PRO A 189 -9.71 -0.90 10.40
CA PRO A 189 -9.99 -0.37 11.73
C PRO A 189 -11.15 0.64 11.70
N PRO A 190 -11.99 0.72 12.74
CA PRO A 190 -13.06 1.72 12.79
C PRO A 190 -12.48 3.14 12.63
N GLY A 191 -12.91 3.86 11.59
CA GLY A 191 -12.44 5.22 11.27
C GLY A 191 -11.30 5.31 10.26
N ASP A 192 -10.76 4.18 9.80
CA ASP A 192 -9.86 4.14 8.65
C ASP A 192 -10.70 3.97 7.38
N GLU A 193 -10.68 4.96 6.48
CA GLU A 193 -11.40 4.89 5.20
C GLU A 193 -10.52 4.32 4.08
N SER A 194 -9.28 3.93 4.41
CA SER A 194 -8.34 3.45 3.41
C SER A 194 -8.73 2.07 2.88
N VAL A 195 -8.62 1.94 1.55
CA VAL A 195 -8.81 0.71 0.82
C VAL A 195 -7.45 0.23 0.37
N ALA A 196 -7.10 -1.01 0.71
CA ALA A 196 -5.83 -1.62 0.33
C ALA A 196 -6.02 -2.61 -0.83
N LEU A 197 -5.05 -2.66 -1.73
CA LEU A 197 -4.98 -3.62 -2.82
C LEU A 197 -3.86 -4.63 -2.51
N LEU A 198 -4.22 -5.91 -2.44
CA LEU A 198 -3.31 -7.01 -2.13
C LEU A 198 -2.98 -7.82 -3.37
N VAL A 199 -1.73 -8.27 -3.48
CA VAL A 199 -1.23 -9.13 -4.57
C VAL A 199 -0.31 -10.23 -4.02
N PRO A 200 -0.18 -11.38 -4.71
CA PRO A 200 0.81 -12.38 -4.35
C PRO A 200 2.22 -11.79 -4.37
N GLY A 201 3.04 -12.08 -3.36
CA GLY A 201 4.40 -11.53 -3.27
C GLY A 201 5.24 -11.80 -4.53
N ALA A 202 5.12 -13.00 -5.10
CA ALA A 202 5.81 -13.39 -6.34
C ALA A 202 5.41 -12.55 -7.57
N GLN A 203 4.22 -11.94 -7.56
CA GLN A 203 3.70 -11.15 -8.68
C GLN A 203 3.69 -9.64 -8.40
N LYS A 204 4.17 -9.20 -7.23
CA LYS A 204 4.16 -7.79 -6.84
C LYS A 204 4.88 -6.89 -7.83
N ALA A 205 6.02 -7.31 -8.37
CA ALA A 205 6.77 -6.52 -9.36
C ALA A 205 5.98 -6.30 -10.65
N LEU A 206 5.33 -7.34 -11.17
CA LEU A 206 4.46 -7.25 -12.33
C LEU A 206 3.24 -6.37 -12.03
N ALA A 207 2.62 -6.55 -10.85
CA ALA A 207 1.48 -5.75 -10.43
C ALA A 207 1.84 -4.25 -10.32
N LEU A 208 3.02 -3.94 -9.78
CA LEU A 208 3.58 -2.58 -9.72
C LEU A 208 3.75 -1.99 -11.12
N GLU A 209 4.25 -2.75 -12.09
CA GLU A 209 4.36 -2.32 -13.49
C GLU A 209 2.98 -2.05 -14.12
N VAL A 210 2.06 -3.00 -14.04
CA VAL A 210 0.69 -2.88 -14.60
C VAL A 210 -0.08 -1.73 -13.95
N ALA A 211 0.09 -1.56 -12.64
CA ALA A 211 -0.49 -0.46 -11.88
C ALA A 211 0.15 0.89 -12.20
N GLY A 212 1.36 0.92 -12.77
CA GLY A 212 2.15 2.13 -12.95
C GLY A 212 2.69 2.69 -11.64
N ILE A 213 2.93 1.84 -10.64
CA ILE A 213 3.40 2.19 -9.30
C ILE A 213 4.77 1.50 -9.12
N GLY A 214 5.95 2.13 -9.34
CA GLY A 214 7.25 1.47 -9.06
C GLY A 214 8.50 1.94 -9.83
N ALA A 215 9.65 1.25 -9.63
CA ALA A 215 11.00 1.63 -10.12
C ALA A 215 11.31 1.27 -11.60
N ALA A 216 10.64 0.28 -12.19
CA ALA A 216 10.74 0.01 -13.63
C ALA A 216 10.22 1.20 -14.49
N PRO A 217 9.13 1.88 -14.08
CA PRO A 217 8.76 3.20 -14.60
C PRO A 217 9.90 4.23 -14.52
N VAL A 218 10.59 4.37 -13.37
CA VAL A 218 11.67 5.36 -13.21
C VAL A 218 12.80 5.14 -14.21
N ARG A 219 13.24 3.89 -14.40
CA ARG A 219 14.27 3.58 -15.41
C ARG A 219 13.80 3.90 -16.82
N ARG A 220 12.57 3.52 -17.19
CA ARG A 220 11.99 3.81 -18.51
C ARG A 220 11.84 5.31 -18.73
N LEU A 221 11.45 6.07 -17.71
CA LEU A 221 11.36 7.52 -17.76
C LEU A 221 12.75 8.16 -17.94
N HIS A 222 13.80 7.65 -17.28
CA HIS A 222 15.16 8.10 -17.55
C HIS A 222 15.61 7.82 -19.00
N GLU A 223 15.26 6.65 -19.56
CA GLU A 223 15.52 6.33 -20.97
C GLU A 223 14.74 7.28 -21.90
N GLN A 224 13.47 7.56 -21.61
CA GLN A 224 12.64 8.50 -22.37
C GLN A 224 13.11 9.96 -22.29
N ALA A 225 13.62 10.41 -21.14
CA ALA A 225 14.19 11.75 -21.01
C ALA A 225 15.40 11.88 -21.94
N ARG A 226 16.33 10.90 -21.91
CA ARG A 226 17.49 10.85 -22.80
C ARG A 226 17.09 10.83 -24.28
N ASP A 227 16.12 10.01 -24.65
CA ASP A 227 15.68 9.92 -26.05
C ASP A 227 15.06 11.25 -26.54
N ARG A 228 14.43 12.03 -25.64
CA ARG A 228 13.86 13.35 -25.97
C ARG A 228 14.90 14.46 -26.01
N ASP A 229 15.88 14.43 -25.11
CA ASP A 229 17.08 15.28 -25.17
C ASP A 229 17.81 15.07 -26.51
N GLU A 230 18.07 13.81 -26.89
CA GLU A 230 18.68 13.45 -28.17
C GLU A 230 17.84 13.91 -29.38
N ALA A 231 16.51 13.98 -29.24
CA ALA A 231 15.60 14.49 -30.25
C ALA A 231 15.46 16.03 -30.25
N GLY A 232 16.01 16.73 -29.26
CA GLY A 232 15.83 18.18 -29.05
C GLY A 232 14.40 18.58 -28.64
N ASP A 233 13.61 17.65 -28.11
CA ASP A 233 12.23 17.89 -27.64
C ASP A 233 12.24 18.32 -26.15
N ALA A 234 12.68 19.55 -25.89
CA ALA A 234 12.79 20.09 -24.53
C ALA A 234 11.43 20.15 -23.80
N ILE A 235 10.31 20.33 -24.52
CA ILE A 235 8.97 20.34 -23.90
C ILE A 235 8.58 18.94 -23.44
N GLY A 236 8.78 17.94 -24.30
CA GLY A 236 8.51 16.56 -23.94
C GLY A 236 9.47 16.04 -22.88
N GLU A 237 10.73 16.43 -22.91
CA GLU A 237 11.72 16.08 -21.89
C GLU A 237 11.34 16.63 -20.53
N LEU A 238 10.91 17.89 -20.45
CA LEU A 238 10.41 18.49 -19.22
C LEU A 238 9.23 17.70 -18.65
N ALA A 239 8.28 17.29 -19.48
CA ALA A 239 7.13 16.50 -19.06
C ALA A 239 7.56 15.14 -18.46
N VAL A 240 8.65 14.55 -18.94
CA VAL A 240 9.22 13.33 -18.35
C VAL A 240 9.85 13.62 -16.99
N TYR A 241 10.60 14.71 -16.87
CA TYR A 241 11.19 15.09 -15.58
C TYR A 241 10.15 15.48 -14.53
N ASP A 242 9.01 16.07 -14.93
CA ASP A 242 7.87 16.28 -14.04
C ASP A 242 7.34 14.93 -13.51
N GLN A 243 7.16 13.92 -14.36
CA GLN A 243 6.75 12.57 -13.95
C GLN A 243 7.79 11.87 -13.05
N LEU A 244 9.08 12.05 -13.34
CA LEU A 244 10.16 11.54 -12.48
C LEU A 244 10.13 12.19 -11.10
N ALA A 245 9.84 13.50 -11.02
CA ALA A 245 9.76 14.23 -9.76
C ALA A 245 8.53 13.82 -8.93
N GLU A 246 7.42 13.43 -9.57
CA GLU A 246 6.26 12.84 -8.88
C GLU A 246 6.57 11.44 -8.32
N THR A 247 7.42 10.67 -9.02
CA THR A 247 7.74 9.29 -8.65
C THR A 247 8.83 9.19 -7.58
N ASP A 248 9.87 10.03 -7.67
CA ASP A 248 11.01 10.08 -6.73
C ASP A 248 11.36 11.54 -6.39
N GLY A 249 10.45 12.19 -5.65
CA GLY A 249 10.54 13.62 -5.34
C GLY A 249 11.75 14.03 -4.49
N ALA A 250 12.48 13.09 -3.89
CA ALA A 250 13.69 13.35 -3.12
C ALA A 250 14.98 13.26 -3.97
N ASN A 251 14.87 12.92 -5.25
CA ASN A 251 16.01 12.72 -6.12
C ASN A 251 16.58 14.03 -6.65
N HIS A 252 17.67 14.49 -6.05
CA HIS A 252 18.37 15.71 -6.47
C HIS A 252 18.76 15.72 -7.95
N ALA A 253 19.11 14.58 -8.55
CA ALA A 253 19.49 14.51 -9.96
C ALA A 253 18.30 14.77 -10.90
N VAL A 254 17.09 14.32 -10.52
CA VAL A 254 15.86 14.61 -11.27
C VAL A 254 15.57 16.11 -11.26
N HIS A 255 15.60 16.74 -10.08
CA HIS A 255 15.35 18.17 -9.94
C HIS A 255 16.43 19.03 -10.61
N TYR A 256 17.68 18.58 -10.60
CA TYR A 256 18.78 19.22 -11.30
C TYR A 256 18.54 19.23 -12.82
N ASN A 257 18.32 18.06 -13.42
CA ASN A 257 18.09 17.96 -14.86
C ASN A 257 16.82 18.70 -15.29
N ARG A 258 15.76 18.63 -14.48
CA ARG A 258 14.55 19.44 -14.68
C ARG A 258 14.86 20.94 -14.76
N GLY A 259 15.73 21.43 -13.86
CA GLY A 259 16.18 22.83 -13.87
C GLY A 259 16.97 23.20 -15.13
N VAL A 260 17.78 22.29 -15.66
CA VAL A 260 18.53 22.48 -16.92
C VAL A 260 17.56 22.65 -18.09
N VAL A 261 16.60 21.74 -18.26
CA VAL A 261 15.60 21.82 -19.34
C VAL A 261 14.74 23.08 -19.22
N LEU A 262 14.39 23.50 -18.00
CA LEU A 262 13.66 24.74 -17.77
C LEU A 262 14.46 25.99 -18.17
N LEU A 263 15.80 25.99 -18.00
CA LEU A 263 16.65 27.07 -18.49
C LEU A 263 16.67 27.13 -20.02
N GLU A 264 16.75 25.98 -20.69
CA GLU A 264 16.72 25.88 -22.15
C GLU A 264 15.40 26.41 -22.72
N LEU A 265 14.30 26.17 -22.02
CA LEU A 265 12.98 26.72 -22.34
C LEU A 265 12.78 28.19 -21.91
N GLY A 266 13.77 28.81 -21.25
CA GLY A 266 13.68 30.20 -20.75
C GLY A 266 12.76 30.40 -19.54
N ARG A 267 12.33 29.32 -18.87
CA ARG A 267 11.44 29.31 -17.70
C ARG A 267 12.24 29.50 -16.40
N HIS A 268 12.83 30.68 -16.25
CA HIS A 268 13.83 30.96 -15.21
C HIS A 268 13.32 30.84 -13.77
N GLU A 269 12.08 31.25 -13.50
CA GLU A 269 11.46 31.15 -12.17
C GLU A 269 11.29 29.69 -11.71
N GLU A 270 10.88 28.83 -12.63
CA GLU A 270 10.68 27.41 -12.35
C GLU A 270 12.02 26.67 -12.30
N ALA A 271 13.00 27.09 -13.10
CA ALA A 271 14.36 26.57 -13.02
C ALA A 271 14.98 26.86 -11.64
N ALA A 272 14.79 28.08 -11.11
CA ALA A 272 15.20 28.43 -9.75
C ALA A 272 14.59 27.49 -8.70
N ALA A 273 13.28 27.26 -8.76
CA ALA A 273 12.60 26.33 -7.85
C ALA A 273 13.14 24.89 -7.97
N ALA A 274 13.42 24.42 -9.19
CA ALA A 274 13.98 23.09 -9.44
C ALA A 274 15.40 22.94 -8.87
N PHE A 275 16.29 23.91 -9.12
CA PHE A 275 17.65 23.87 -8.56
C PHE A 275 17.65 23.97 -7.03
N MET A 276 16.80 24.80 -6.42
CA MET A 276 16.66 24.83 -4.96
C MET A 276 16.19 23.48 -4.40
N SER A 277 15.28 22.79 -5.09
CA SER A 277 14.85 21.42 -4.73
C SER A 277 15.99 20.41 -4.86
N ALA A 278 16.84 20.55 -5.90
CA ALA A 278 18.04 19.73 -6.06
C ALA A 278 19.05 19.94 -4.92
N VAL A 279 19.30 21.20 -4.53
CA VAL A 279 20.12 21.53 -3.36
C VAL A 279 19.53 20.88 -2.13
N ALA A 280 18.27 21.14 -1.78
CA ALA A 280 17.64 20.61 -0.58
C ALA A 280 17.74 19.08 -0.48
N GLY A 281 17.42 18.35 -1.57
CA GLY A 281 17.51 16.89 -1.60
C GLY A 281 18.94 16.34 -1.53
N GLY A 282 19.90 17.04 -2.14
CA GLY A 282 21.31 16.63 -2.12
C GLY A 282 22.03 16.92 -0.80
N LEU A 283 21.66 18.01 -0.12
CA LEU A 283 22.18 18.36 1.21
C LEU A 283 21.88 17.28 2.24
N ALA A 284 20.64 16.78 2.24
CA ALA A 284 20.22 15.70 3.13
C ALA A 284 21.08 14.43 2.97
N ARG A 285 21.69 14.21 1.80
CA ARG A 285 22.57 13.06 1.52
C ARG A 285 24.02 13.29 1.91
N VAL A 286 24.57 14.49 1.68
CA VAL A 286 26.00 14.78 1.90
C VAL A 286 26.31 15.11 3.36
N LYS A 287 25.40 15.78 4.05
CA LYS A 287 25.48 16.04 5.50
C LYS A 287 24.08 15.92 6.12
N PRO A 288 23.68 14.74 6.60
CA PRO A 288 22.36 14.53 7.22
C PRO A 288 22.11 15.49 8.38
N ASP A 289 23.16 15.79 9.15
CA ASP A 289 23.18 16.74 10.28
C ASP A 289 22.97 18.20 9.87
N LEU A 290 23.03 18.50 8.57
CA LEU A 290 22.86 19.83 7.98
C LEU A 290 21.51 19.98 7.28
N SER A 291 20.54 19.08 7.56
CA SER A 291 19.16 19.18 7.08
C SER A 291 18.55 20.49 7.55
N LEU A 292 18.59 21.50 6.70
CA LEU A 292 17.76 22.69 6.80
C LEU A 292 16.32 22.29 6.50
N GLY A 293 15.42 22.69 7.40
CA GLY A 293 14.01 22.31 7.49
C GLY A 293 13.29 22.03 6.16
N GLY A 294 12.79 20.80 6.05
CA GLY A 294 11.75 20.42 5.12
C GLY A 294 10.50 20.01 5.91
N GLY A 295 9.56 20.94 6.07
CA GLY A 295 8.24 20.70 6.63
C GLY A 295 7.28 21.83 6.23
N PRO A 296 6.06 21.51 5.74
CA PRO A 296 5.15 22.49 5.16
C PRO A 296 4.35 23.17 6.25
N THR A 297 4.88 24.27 6.76
CA THR A 297 4.18 25.50 7.16
C THR A 297 5.26 26.38 7.77
N GLY A 298 5.43 27.59 7.23
CA GLY A 298 6.31 28.57 7.84
C GLY A 298 6.02 28.71 9.34
N GLY A 299 7.09 28.77 10.14
CA GLY A 299 7.08 29.21 11.53
C GLY A 299 7.02 28.11 12.60
N GLY A 300 8.07 28.06 13.43
CA GLY A 300 7.90 27.95 14.89
C GLY A 300 8.29 26.66 15.64
N LEU A 301 9.48 26.74 16.28
CA LEU A 301 9.86 26.33 17.65
C LEU A 301 10.23 24.87 18.06
N MET A 302 11.42 24.81 18.71
CA MET A 302 12.07 23.79 19.57
C MET A 302 12.76 22.59 18.85
N GLY A 303 14.07 22.32 19.00
CA GLY A 303 14.96 22.38 20.18
C GLY A 303 14.78 21.07 20.99
N LEU A 304 15.74 20.15 21.17
CA LEU A 304 17.07 20.32 21.79
C LEU A 304 17.81 18.95 21.94
N VAL A 305 19.13 19.07 22.19
CA VAL A 305 20.10 18.18 22.89
C VAL A 305 20.91 17.12 22.11
N GLY A 306 22.24 17.30 22.18
CA GLY A 306 23.25 16.24 22.07
C GLY A 306 24.69 16.73 22.33
N VAL A 307 24.99 17.23 23.53
CA VAL A 307 26.38 17.52 23.95
C VAL A 307 27.06 16.24 24.43
N GLY A 308 28.27 15.95 23.90
CA GLY A 308 29.33 15.28 24.66
C GLY A 308 29.99 14.05 24.01
N ALA A 309 31.19 14.24 23.44
CA ALA A 309 32.41 13.51 23.81
C ALA A 309 33.58 13.87 22.87
N ARG A 310 34.57 14.61 23.40
CA ARG A 310 35.96 14.58 22.91
C ARG A 310 36.69 13.47 23.66
N LEU A 311 37.43 12.62 22.93
CA LEU A 311 38.85 12.24 23.17
C LEU A 311 39.17 10.86 22.57
N LEU A 312 40.03 10.83 21.53
CA LEU A 312 41.30 10.08 21.53
C LEU A 312 42.07 10.37 20.24
N GLY A 313 43.31 10.80 20.41
CA GLY A 313 44.19 11.22 19.32
C GLY A 313 44.66 10.07 18.44
N ARG A 314 44.59 10.30 17.12
CA ARG A 314 45.50 9.74 16.12
C ARG A 314 45.74 10.80 15.06
N ALA A 315 47.01 11.00 14.72
CA ALA A 315 47.43 11.93 13.68
C ALA A 315 46.81 11.52 12.34
N ILE A 316 45.96 12.38 11.79
CA ILE A 316 45.42 12.27 10.43
C ILE A 316 45.99 13.48 9.68
N SER A 317 46.75 13.22 8.63
CA SER A 317 47.22 14.22 7.67
C SER A 317 46.05 15.11 7.22
N PRO A 318 46.26 16.40 6.91
CA PRO A 318 45.16 17.28 6.53
C PRO A 318 44.51 16.73 5.25
N PRO A 319 43.18 16.53 5.22
CA PRO A 319 42.51 16.14 3.98
C PRO A 319 42.58 17.31 2.98
N GLN A 320 42.89 16.98 1.73
CA GLN A 320 42.83 17.92 0.61
C GLN A 320 41.38 18.31 0.34
N GLY A 321 41.03 19.58 0.56
CA GLY A 321 39.73 20.18 0.20
C GLY A 321 38.50 19.50 0.83
N PRO A 322 37.34 20.17 0.90
CA PRO A 322 36.10 19.47 1.22
C PRO A 322 35.68 18.65 -0.02
N SER A 323 35.58 17.32 0.11
CA SER A 323 35.04 16.46 -0.95
C SER A 323 33.51 16.54 -0.95
N TYR A 324 32.93 17.44 -1.74
CA TYR A 324 31.51 17.46 -2.09
C TYR A 324 31.33 17.08 -3.57
N PRO A 325 30.16 16.54 -3.98
CA PRO A 325 29.94 16.14 -5.38
C PRO A 325 30.01 17.32 -6.36
N ASP A 326 30.60 17.12 -7.55
CA ASP A 326 30.81 18.15 -8.58
C ASP A 326 29.53 18.91 -8.99
N TRP A 327 28.35 18.28 -8.87
CA TRP A 327 27.08 18.93 -9.20
C TRP A 327 26.75 20.12 -8.29
N PHE A 328 27.36 20.23 -7.10
CA PHE A 328 27.22 21.39 -6.21
C PHE A 328 27.81 22.67 -6.80
N ASP A 329 28.91 22.56 -7.54
CA ASP A 329 29.53 23.70 -8.21
C ASP A 329 28.68 24.19 -9.38
N ASP A 330 28.15 23.25 -10.16
CA ASP A 330 27.30 23.58 -11.31
C ASP A 330 25.96 24.19 -10.87
N VAL A 331 25.31 23.63 -9.84
CA VAL A 331 24.08 24.21 -9.28
C VAL A 331 24.33 25.60 -8.67
N GLU A 332 25.44 25.80 -7.96
CA GLU A 332 25.79 27.14 -7.47
C GLU A 332 25.93 28.14 -8.60
N LEU A 333 26.65 27.78 -9.67
CA LEU A 333 26.84 28.65 -10.83
C LEU A 333 25.51 29.03 -11.49
N ARG A 334 24.60 28.05 -11.66
CA ARG A 334 23.26 28.30 -12.23
C ARG A 334 22.40 29.17 -11.34
N LEU A 335 22.44 28.95 -10.02
CA LEU A 335 21.70 29.78 -9.05
C LEU A 335 22.26 31.21 -9.00
N LEU A 336 23.57 31.42 -9.15
CA LEU A 336 24.17 32.74 -9.27
C LEU A 336 23.70 33.47 -10.54
N ALA A 337 23.73 32.79 -11.69
CA ALA A 337 23.22 33.36 -12.94
C ALA A 337 21.72 33.70 -12.86
N LEU A 338 20.93 32.86 -12.20
CA LEU A 338 19.51 33.13 -11.94
C LEU A 338 19.32 34.29 -10.96
N LEU A 339 20.15 34.42 -9.93
CA LEU A 339 20.12 35.55 -8.99
C LEU A 339 20.42 36.88 -9.71
N GLU A 340 21.41 36.91 -10.61
CA GLU A 340 21.72 38.09 -11.40
C GLU A 340 20.54 38.52 -12.29
N ARG A 341 19.80 37.55 -12.82
CA ARG A 341 18.69 37.78 -13.75
C ARG A 341 17.36 38.08 -13.06
N LEU A 342 17.06 37.40 -11.97
CA LEU A 342 15.80 37.53 -11.21
C LEU A 342 15.90 38.57 -10.09
N GLY A 343 17.10 39.11 -9.84
CA GLY A 343 17.37 40.06 -8.77
C GLY A 343 17.56 39.37 -7.42
N SER A 344 17.76 40.18 -6.37
CA SER A 344 18.12 39.74 -5.02
C SER A 344 17.00 39.00 -4.27
N ARG A 345 16.51 37.88 -4.82
CA ARG A 345 15.51 37.05 -4.15
C ARG A 345 16.11 36.35 -2.93
N VAL A 346 15.37 36.42 -1.84
CA VAL A 346 15.79 35.92 -0.53
C VAL A 346 15.98 34.40 -0.52
N ASP A 347 15.14 33.65 -1.24
CA ASP A 347 15.19 32.19 -1.34
C ASP A 347 16.45 31.66 -2.08
N LEU A 348 16.82 32.31 -3.18
CA LEU A 348 18.06 32.04 -3.92
C LEU A 348 19.28 32.34 -3.06
N LEU A 349 19.26 33.48 -2.36
CA LEU A 349 20.34 33.86 -1.45
C LEU A 349 20.49 32.86 -0.29
N HIS A 350 19.39 32.34 0.29
CA HIS A 350 19.44 31.29 1.31
C HIS A 350 20.03 29.99 0.78
N SER A 351 19.67 29.60 -0.45
CA SER A 351 20.20 28.39 -1.09
C SER A 351 21.70 28.52 -1.38
N LEU A 352 22.16 29.67 -1.87
CA LEU A 352 23.58 29.98 -2.09
C LEU A 352 24.36 30.08 -0.77
N ALA A 353 23.78 30.71 0.27
CA ALA A 353 24.38 30.74 1.60
C ALA A 353 24.57 29.32 2.16
N SER A 354 23.58 28.45 1.94
CA SER A 354 23.64 27.06 2.34
C SER A 354 24.78 26.36 1.62
N LEU A 355 24.85 26.43 0.28
CA LEU A 355 25.93 25.86 -0.55
C LEU A 355 27.32 26.29 -0.06
N ALA A 356 27.55 27.59 0.15
CA ALA A 356 28.81 28.11 0.67
C ALA A 356 29.21 27.47 2.01
N ARG A 357 28.25 27.20 2.90
CA ARG A 357 28.52 26.52 4.19
C ARG A 357 28.95 25.07 4.02
N ILE A 358 28.39 24.31 3.09
CA ILE A 358 28.85 22.91 2.87
C ILE A 358 30.28 22.91 2.37
N LYS A 359 30.60 23.86 1.48
CA LYS A 359 31.96 24.06 0.94
C LYS A 359 32.94 24.59 1.98
N GLY A 360 32.47 24.94 3.18
CA GLY A 360 33.30 25.52 4.24
C GLY A 360 33.66 26.99 3.99
N ASP A 361 33.10 27.62 2.96
CA ASP A 361 33.28 29.03 2.66
C ASP A 361 32.39 29.89 3.56
N THR A 362 32.87 30.06 4.79
CA THR A 362 32.20 30.87 5.81
C THR A 362 32.11 32.33 5.41
N HIS A 363 33.06 32.83 4.61
CA HIS A 363 33.08 34.22 4.19
C HIS A 363 31.91 34.49 3.24
N THR A 364 31.80 33.72 2.17
CA THR A 364 30.71 33.84 1.19
C THR A 364 29.36 33.60 1.87
N ALA A 365 29.23 32.62 2.77
CA ALA A 365 27.98 32.39 3.50
C ALA A 365 27.53 33.62 4.30
N ILE A 366 28.45 34.27 5.03
CA ILE A 366 28.17 35.52 5.79
C ILE A 366 27.74 36.65 4.86
N GLU A 367 28.40 36.81 3.71
CA GLU A 367 28.02 37.82 2.72
C GLU A 367 26.61 37.60 2.20
N ARG A 368 26.22 36.35 1.90
CA ARG A 368 24.87 36.02 1.45
C ARG A 368 23.83 36.28 2.53
N TYR A 369 24.06 35.90 3.79
CA TYR A 369 23.13 36.22 4.88
C TYR A 369 22.98 37.72 5.13
N ARG A 370 24.06 38.50 5.00
CA ARG A 370 23.97 39.98 5.07
C ARG A 370 23.18 40.56 3.91
N ALA A 371 23.37 40.03 2.70
CA ALA A 371 22.59 40.43 1.53
C ALA A 371 21.09 40.15 1.74
N ILE A 372 20.74 39.02 2.37
CA ILE A 372 19.36 38.70 2.75
C ILE A 372 18.81 39.76 3.70
N LEU A 373 19.51 40.09 4.78
CA LEU A 373 19.06 41.12 5.73
C LEU A 373 19.00 42.53 5.11
N GLY A 374 19.76 42.79 4.05
CA GLY A 374 19.66 44.02 3.27
C GLY A 374 18.35 44.14 2.48
N VAL A 375 17.75 43.01 2.08
CA VAL A 375 16.47 42.94 1.33
C VAL A 375 15.28 42.66 2.26
N ALA A 376 15.47 41.80 3.26
CA ALA A 376 14.50 41.37 4.26
C ALA A 376 15.11 41.48 5.67
N PRO A 377 15.06 42.67 6.30
CA PRO A 377 15.71 42.92 7.60
C PRO A 377 15.22 42.02 8.74
N ASP A 378 13.98 41.52 8.64
CA ASP A 378 13.34 40.67 9.64
C ASP A 378 13.53 39.16 9.35
N ASP A 379 14.41 38.78 8.42
CA ASP A 379 14.68 37.37 8.11
C ASP A 379 15.42 36.70 9.29
N GLU A 380 14.63 35.99 10.10
CA GLU A 380 15.09 35.32 11.32
C GLU A 380 16.17 34.28 11.05
N VAL A 381 16.11 33.60 9.90
CA VAL A 381 17.08 32.56 9.53
C VAL A 381 18.44 33.18 9.27
N ALA A 382 18.51 34.23 8.45
CA ALA A 382 19.76 34.93 8.15
C ALA A 382 20.36 35.57 9.42
N GLY A 383 19.54 36.18 10.26
CA GLY A 383 19.95 36.75 11.54
C GLY A 383 20.55 35.70 12.48
N PHE A 384 19.87 34.57 12.65
CA PHE A 384 20.34 33.45 13.48
C PHE A 384 21.65 32.87 12.96
N GLN A 385 21.76 32.62 11.65
CA GLN A 385 22.96 31.98 11.08
C GLN A 385 24.19 32.89 11.18
N LEU A 386 24.04 34.21 11.08
CA LEU A 386 25.13 35.16 11.31
C LEU A 386 25.63 35.14 12.76
N GLN A 387 24.72 35.08 13.74
CA GLN A 387 25.09 34.97 15.16
C GLN A 387 25.81 33.65 15.44
N TYR A 388 25.31 32.54 14.89
CA TYR A 388 25.93 31.23 15.03
C TYR A 388 27.35 31.20 14.45
N LEU A 389 27.57 31.74 13.25
CA LEU A 389 28.88 31.78 12.61
C LEU A 389 29.85 32.75 13.30
N ALA A 390 29.35 33.80 13.97
CA ALA A 390 30.18 34.68 14.80
C ALA A 390 30.67 33.95 16.06
N ALA A 391 29.78 33.22 16.75
CA ALA A 391 30.11 32.47 17.95
C ALA A 391 31.04 31.27 17.70
N ALA A 392 31.09 30.74 16.47
CA ALA A 392 32.00 29.65 16.09
C ALA A 392 33.44 30.12 15.76
N ARG A 393 33.68 31.44 15.75
CA ARG A 393 35.01 32.05 15.52
C ARG A 393 35.74 32.43 16.83
N ASP A 394 35.02 32.46 17.94
CA ASP A 394 35.55 32.62 19.31
C ASP A 394 35.84 31.24 19.94
#